data_AF-A0A074VM56-F1
#
_entry.id   AF-A0A074VM56-F1
#
_cell.length_a   1.000
_cell.length_b   1.000
_cell.length_c   1.000
_cell.angle_alpha   90.00
_cell.angle_beta   90.00
_cell.angle_gamma   90.00
#
_symmetry.space_group_name_H-M   'P 1'
#
loop_
_entity.id
_entity.type
_entity.pdbx_description
1 polymer ?
#
loop_
_entity_poly.entity_id
_entity_poly.type
_entity_poly.pdbx_seq_one_letter_code
_entity_poly.pdbx_strand_id
1 'polypeptide(L)'
;SNIIEWLSELYKGSRGFELGTFDKNLLSRTMKAQSEKWEPLAHGYILDVIHLAHRFVTTLLRHVCPTARVREGIMSVLMEPLLNIYRRALEQVQFVLRVEHSNPQTINHYFNDNLEKSRQKRLRASLEKHATFQTNGHSVPRSTIALDDIVQNHPMSNAQHTVFEVHDILKAYYKVARKRFVDNICMQAADYLLVTGPNNPLKILSPQFVSALSDEQLEEIAGEDIGLRRKRIALAKEVKDMEIGKKILAGVS
;
A
#
# COMPACT_ATOMS: atom_id res chain seq x y z
N SER A 1 9.09 17.21 -21.65
CA SER A 1 8.46 18.54 -21.56
C SER A 1 8.67 19.10 -20.17
N ASN A 2 8.93 20.40 -20.05
CA ASN A 2 9.13 21.08 -18.77
C ASN A 2 7.77 21.18 -18.03
N ILE A 3 7.72 20.95 -16.72
CA ILE A 3 6.48 21.04 -15.91
C ILE A 3 5.85 22.44 -16.01
N ILE A 4 6.67 23.49 -16.13
CA ILE A 4 6.20 24.87 -16.24
C ILE A 4 5.52 25.13 -17.58
N GLU A 5 6.03 24.57 -18.68
CA GLU A 5 5.40 24.67 -20.01
C GLU A 5 4.05 23.95 -20.00
N TRP A 6 4.00 22.73 -19.46
CA TRP A 6 2.77 21.97 -19.34
C TRP A 6 1.71 22.69 -18.48
N LEU A 7 2.11 23.23 -17.32
CA LEU A 7 1.22 24.03 -16.47
C LEU A 7 0.77 25.31 -17.18
N SER A 8 1.63 25.93 -18.00
CA SER A 8 1.28 27.14 -18.76
C SER A 8 0.20 26.84 -19.80
N GLU A 9 0.33 25.75 -20.55
CA GLU A 9 -0.68 25.34 -21.53
C GLU A 9 -2.00 24.93 -20.85
N LEU A 10 -1.91 24.18 -19.75
CA LEU A 10 -3.09 23.79 -18.99
C LEU A 10 -3.83 25.00 -18.40
N TYR A 11 -3.08 25.97 -17.86
CA TYR A 11 -3.63 27.22 -17.34
C TYR A 11 -4.30 28.04 -18.44
N LYS A 12 -3.68 28.19 -19.63
CA LYS A 12 -4.29 28.88 -20.77
C LYS A 12 -5.62 28.23 -21.18
N GLY A 13 -5.67 26.91 -21.22
CA GLY A 13 -6.88 26.15 -21.57
C GLY A 13 -7.96 26.10 -20.48
N SER A 14 -7.63 26.45 -19.24
CA SER A 14 -8.57 26.48 -18.11
C SER A 14 -8.96 27.90 -17.69
N ARG A 15 -8.61 28.93 -18.46
CA ARG A 15 -8.94 30.32 -18.14
C ARG A 15 -10.44 30.56 -18.27
N GLY A 16 -11.07 30.95 -17.18
CA GLY A 16 -12.42 31.47 -17.15
C GLY A 16 -12.43 32.98 -16.89
N PHE A 17 -13.46 33.42 -16.16
CA PHE A 17 -13.65 34.82 -15.77
C PHE A 17 -12.89 35.19 -14.48
N GLU A 18 -11.97 34.36 -14.00
CA GLU A 18 -11.28 34.59 -12.73
C GLU A 18 -10.34 35.81 -12.80
N LEU A 19 -10.57 36.80 -11.92
CA LEU A 19 -9.67 37.93 -11.75
C LEU A 19 -8.71 37.67 -10.58
N GLY A 20 -7.41 37.62 -10.86
CA GLY A 20 -6.37 37.49 -9.83
C GLY A 20 -6.18 36.10 -9.23
N THR A 21 -6.90 35.08 -9.70
CA THR A 21 -6.78 33.68 -9.24
C THR A 21 -6.80 32.70 -10.43
N PHE A 22 -6.95 31.40 -10.15
CA PHE A 22 -7.04 30.33 -11.16
C PHE A 22 -8.24 29.43 -10.88
N ASP A 23 -8.73 28.72 -11.91
CA ASP A 23 -9.82 27.75 -11.80
C ASP A 23 -9.56 26.74 -10.68
N LYS A 24 -10.53 26.57 -9.77
CA LYS A 24 -10.49 25.61 -8.65
C LYS A 24 -10.19 24.16 -9.09
N ASN A 25 -10.56 23.79 -10.32
CA ASN A 25 -10.35 22.46 -10.88
C ASN A 25 -8.93 22.26 -11.43
N LEU A 26 -8.16 23.34 -11.64
CA LEU A 26 -6.80 23.26 -12.16
C LEU A 26 -5.90 22.42 -11.25
N LEU A 27 -6.01 22.59 -9.93
CA LEU A 27 -5.26 21.80 -8.96
C LEU A 27 -5.68 20.33 -8.97
N SER A 28 -6.97 20.02 -9.06
CA SER A 28 -7.44 18.64 -9.14
C SER A 28 -6.94 17.95 -10.41
N ARG A 29 -7.00 18.64 -11.57
CA ARG A 29 -6.49 18.10 -12.85
C ARG A 29 -4.98 17.88 -12.81
N THR A 30 -4.23 18.84 -12.30
CA THR A 30 -2.77 18.73 -12.21
C THR A 30 -2.35 17.63 -11.24
N MET A 31 -3.00 17.53 -10.08
CA MET A 31 -2.74 16.47 -9.11
C MET A 31 -3.03 15.09 -9.70
N LYS A 32 -4.15 14.92 -10.40
CA LYS A 32 -4.51 13.66 -11.06
C LYS A 32 -3.46 13.25 -12.09
N ALA A 33 -2.99 14.19 -12.92
CA ALA A 33 -1.91 13.93 -13.87
C ALA A 33 -0.58 13.56 -13.18
N GLN A 34 -0.20 14.26 -12.11
CA GLN A 34 1.04 13.96 -11.37
C GLN A 34 0.97 12.65 -10.55
N SER A 35 -0.23 12.16 -10.24
CA SER A 35 -0.46 10.94 -9.46
C SER A 35 -0.94 9.75 -10.29
N GLU A 36 -0.91 9.86 -11.63
CA GLU A 36 -1.34 8.80 -12.56
C GLU A 36 -0.65 7.46 -12.26
N LYS A 37 0.64 7.48 -11.93
CA LYS A 37 1.41 6.26 -11.65
C LYS A 37 1.13 5.64 -10.28
N TRP A 38 0.40 6.31 -9.38
CA TRP A 38 0.15 5.78 -8.04
C TRP A 38 -0.69 4.51 -8.08
N GLU A 39 -1.66 4.45 -8.99
CA GLU A 39 -2.55 3.30 -9.13
C GLU A 39 -1.81 2.02 -9.51
N PRO A 40 -1.06 1.94 -10.63
CA PRO A 40 -0.34 0.71 -10.98
C PRO A 40 0.73 0.34 -9.94
N LEU A 41 1.39 1.32 -9.32
CA LEU A 41 2.39 1.05 -8.28
C LEU A 41 1.77 0.44 -7.03
N ALA A 42 0.65 0.98 -6.54
CA ALA A 42 -0.01 0.46 -5.35
C ALA A 42 -0.64 -0.91 -5.59
N HIS A 43 -1.26 -1.13 -6.76
CA HIS A 43 -1.78 -2.45 -7.13
C HIS A 43 -0.65 -3.48 -7.28
N GLY A 44 0.45 -3.13 -7.97
CA GLY A 44 1.61 -4.03 -8.08
C GLY A 44 2.16 -4.41 -6.70
N TYR A 45 2.39 -3.41 -5.85
CA TYR A 45 2.88 -3.63 -4.49
C TYR A 45 1.97 -4.55 -3.67
N ILE A 46 0.65 -4.30 -3.65
CA ILE A 46 -0.25 -5.13 -2.83
C ILE A 46 -0.37 -6.55 -3.38
N LEU A 47 -0.33 -6.72 -4.70
CA LEU A 47 -0.33 -8.05 -5.34
C LEU A 47 0.93 -8.84 -4.99
N ASP A 48 2.09 -8.18 -4.93
CA ASP A 48 3.35 -8.81 -4.50
C ASP A 48 3.25 -9.29 -3.04
N VAL A 49 2.67 -8.48 -2.14
CA VAL A 49 2.47 -8.87 -0.73
C VAL A 49 1.47 -10.02 -0.61
N ILE A 50 0.36 -9.98 -1.36
CA ILE A 50 -0.62 -11.08 -1.42
C ILE A 50 0.07 -12.36 -1.90
N HIS A 51 0.87 -12.28 -2.96
CA HIS A 51 1.61 -13.42 -3.50
C HIS A 51 2.57 -14.00 -2.47
N LEU A 52 3.33 -13.15 -1.76
CA LEU A 52 4.23 -13.58 -0.69
C LEU A 52 3.49 -14.26 0.45
N ALA A 53 2.37 -13.70 0.90
CA ALA A 53 1.55 -14.28 1.96
C ALA A 53 0.95 -15.63 1.54
N HIS A 54 0.42 -15.73 0.32
CA HIS A 54 -0.10 -16.99 -0.23
C HIS A 54 1.00 -18.05 -0.36
N ARG A 55 2.18 -17.66 -0.85
CA ARG A 55 3.35 -18.54 -0.94
C ARG A 55 3.81 -19.02 0.44
N PHE A 56 3.76 -18.16 1.45
CA PHE A 56 4.05 -18.55 2.82
C PHE A 56 3.07 -19.62 3.31
N VAL A 57 1.76 -19.39 3.19
CA VAL A 57 0.73 -20.33 3.64
C VAL A 57 0.87 -21.68 2.93
N THR A 58 0.99 -21.69 1.61
CA THR A 58 1.19 -22.93 0.82
C THR A 58 2.46 -23.69 1.22
N THR A 59 3.56 -22.97 1.46
CA THR A 59 4.84 -23.57 1.86
C THR A 59 4.77 -24.14 3.26
N LEU A 60 4.18 -23.40 4.20
CA LEU A 60 3.97 -23.86 5.57
C LEU A 60 3.12 -25.12 5.60
N LEU A 61 2.00 -25.15 4.87
CA LEU A 61 1.13 -26.33 4.74
C LEU A 61 1.89 -27.55 4.22
N ARG A 62 2.78 -27.40 3.23
CA ARG A 62 3.63 -28.51 2.74
C ARG A 62 4.59 -29.01 3.80
N HIS A 63 5.08 -28.14 4.69
CA HIS A 63 6.01 -28.50 5.74
C HIS A 63 5.31 -29.21 6.91
N VAL A 64 4.16 -28.71 7.36
CA VAL A 64 3.45 -29.24 8.53
C VAL A 64 2.53 -30.42 8.21
N CYS A 65 2.06 -30.55 6.97
CA CYS A 65 1.19 -31.65 6.52
C CYS A 65 1.88 -32.50 5.43
N PRO A 66 2.56 -33.61 5.82
CA PRO A 66 3.21 -34.50 4.85
C PRO A 66 2.22 -35.17 3.90
N THR A 67 1.02 -35.50 4.40
CA THR A 67 -0.02 -36.18 3.64
C THR A 67 -0.63 -35.25 2.59
N ALA A 68 -0.44 -35.57 1.31
CA ALA A 68 -0.91 -34.74 0.19
C ALA A 68 -2.42 -34.50 0.21
N ARG A 69 -3.20 -35.56 0.44
CA ARG A 69 -4.67 -35.49 0.53
C ARG A 69 -5.15 -34.50 1.59
N VAL A 70 -4.62 -34.59 2.81
CA VAL A 70 -4.98 -33.70 3.93
C VAL A 70 -4.61 -32.27 3.61
N ARG A 71 -3.41 -32.05 3.06
CA ARG A 71 -2.93 -30.72 2.66
C ARG A 71 -3.84 -30.09 1.60
N GLU A 72 -4.24 -30.85 0.59
CA GLU A 72 -5.14 -30.38 -0.47
C GLU A 72 -6.54 -30.10 0.06
N GLY A 73 -7.07 -30.95 0.93
CA GLY A 73 -8.34 -30.73 1.62
C GLY A 73 -8.34 -29.45 2.47
N ILE A 74 -7.32 -29.28 3.32
CA ILE A 74 -7.17 -28.05 4.14
C ILE A 74 -7.09 -26.82 3.22
N MET A 75 -6.31 -26.90 2.14
CA MET A 75 -6.20 -25.78 1.21
C MET A 75 -7.55 -25.44 0.56
N SER A 76 -8.31 -26.45 0.13
CA SER A 76 -9.65 -26.27 -0.46
C SER A 76 -10.57 -25.44 0.44
N VAL A 77 -10.62 -25.77 1.74
CA VAL A 77 -11.48 -25.04 2.70
C VAL A 77 -10.90 -23.67 3.06
N LEU A 78 -9.57 -23.51 3.06
CA LEU A 78 -8.91 -22.22 3.34
C LEU A 78 -8.99 -21.23 2.18
N MET A 79 -9.23 -21.68 0.95
CA MET A 79 -9.17 -20.81 -0.23
C MET A 79 -10.16 -19.65 -0.16
N GLU A 80 -11.43 -19.89 0.18
CA GLU A 80 -12.43 -18.81 0.20
C GLU A 80 -12.14 -17.76 1.28
N PRO A 81 -11.83 -18.13 2.54
CA PRO A 81 -11.37 -17.19 3.56
C PRO A 81 -10.14 -16.36 3.13
N LEU A 82 -9.14 -17.00 2.51
CA LEU A 82 -7.94 -16.31 2.01
C LEU A 82 -8.29 -15.30 0.91
N LEU A 83 -9.08 -15.71 -0.08
CA LEU A 83 -9.53 -14.84 -1.18
C LEU A 83 -10.30 -13.63 -0.65
N ASN A 84 -11.15 -13.81 0.36
CA ASN A 84 -11.86 -12.69 0.99
C ASN A 84 -10.89 -11.67 1.61
N ILE A 85 -9.83 -12.12 2.29
CA ILE A 85 -8.80 -11.22 2.83
C ILE A 85 -8.07 -10.48 1.71
N TYR A 86 -7.71 -11.17 0.63
CA TYR A 86 -7.02 -10.56 -0.52
C TYR A 86 -7.89 -9.52 -1.24
N ARG A 87 -9.19 -9.82 -1.43
CA ARG A 87 -10.17 -8.87 -1.99
C ARG A 87 -10.25 -7.62 -1.12
N ARG A 88 -10.36 -7.76 0.21
CA ARG A 88 -10.39 -6.62 1.14
C ARG A 88 -9.13 -5.76 1.06
N ALA A 89 -7.95 -6.36 0.92
CA ALA A 89 -6.71 -5.61 0.74
C ALA A 89 -6.71 -4.80 -0.57
N LEU A 90 -7.17 -5.39 -1.67
CA LEU A 90 -7.31 -4.68 -2.95
C LEU A 90 -8.37 -3.56 -2.88
N GLU A 91 -9.51 -3.82 -2.25
CA GLU A 91 -10.56 -2.82 -2.02
C GLU A 91 -10.03 -1.65 -1.18
N GLN A 92 -9.19 -1.92 -0.17
CA GLN A 92 -8.55 -0.88 0.62
C GLN A 92 -7.62 0.00 -0.22
N VAL A 93 -6.81 -0.60 -1.11
CA VAL A 93 -5.98 0.16 -2.05
C VAL A 93 -6.83 1.06 -2.95
N GLN A 94 -7.92 0.52 -3.51
CA GLN A 94 -8.83 1.31 -4.34
C GLN A 94 -9.51 2.44 -3.55
N PHE A 95 -9.89 2.19 -2.30
CA PHE A 95 -10.46 3.23 -1.44
C PHE A 95 -9.46 4.37 -1.22
N VAL A 96 -8.22 4.06 -0.85
CA VAL A 96 -7.17 5.06 -0.64
C VAL A 96 -6.89 5.85 -1.93
N LEU A 97 -6.83 5.19 -3.09
CA LEU A 97 -6.68 5.85 -4.39
C LEU A 97 -7.84 6.81 -4.70
N ARG A 98 -9.09 6.37 -4.50
CA ARG A 98 -10.28 7.23 -4.71
C ARG A 98 -10.24 8.47 -3.83
N VAL A 99 -9.82 8.33 -2.58
CA VAL A 99 -9.69 9.46 -1.65
C VAL A 99 -8.62 10.45 -2.15
N GLU A 100 -7.44 9.98 -2.53
CA GLU A 100 -6.34 10.85 -2.95
C GLU A 100 -6.52 11.46 -4.35
N HIS A 101 -7.22 10.78 -5.27
CA HIS A 101 -7.53 11.29 -6.62
C HIS A 101 -8.76 12.21 -6.65
N SER A 102 -9.44 12.40 -5.51
CA SER A 102 -10.53 13.37 -5.38
C SER A 102 -9.98 14.82 -5.30
N ASN A 103 -10.77 15.75 -4.75
CA ASN A 103 -10.34 17.14 -4.66
C ASN A 103 -9.17 17.30 -3.67
N PRO A 104 -8.08 18.01 -4.06
CA PRO A 104 -6.96 18.27 -3.16
C PRO A 104 -7.39 18.96 -1.88
N GLN A 105 -7.21 18.28 -0.74
CA GLN A 105 -7.53 18.82 0.58
C GLN A 105 -6.53 18.31 1.62
N THR A 106 -6.10 19.22 2.50
CA THR A 106 -5.20 18.88 3.60
C THR A 106 -5.43 19.81 4.78
N ILE A 107 -5.42 19.23 5.98
CA ILE A 107 -5.36 19.95 7.27
C ILE A 107 -3.95 19.89 7.86
N ASN A 108 -2.99 19.29 7.14
CA ASN A 108 -1.63 19.12 7.60
C ASN A 108 -0.86 20.45 7.48
N HIS A 109 -0.39 20.98 8.62
CA HIS A 109 0.34 22.25 8.70
C HIS A 109 1.61 22.28 7.83
N TYR A 110 2.23 21.14 7.55
CA TYR A 110 3.39 21.06 6.65
C TYR A 110 3.10 21.55 5.23
N PHE A 111 1.84 21.60 4.80
CA PHE A 111 1.48 22.19 3.51
C PHE A 111 1.93 23.64 3.43
N ASN A 112 1.57 24.46 4.43
CA ASN A 112 1.93 25.88 4.48
C ASN A 112 3.46 26.03 4.54
N ASP A 113 4.14 25.25 5.38
CA ASP A 113 5.61 25.30 5.47
C ASP A 113 6.30 24.95 4.15
N ASN A 114 5.80 23.93 3.43
CA ASN A 114 6.36 23.53 2.14
C ASN A 114 6.09 24.56 1.04
N LEU A 115 4.93 25.22 1.09
CA LEU A 115 4.56 26.28 0.16
C LEU A 115 5.44 27.51 0.36
N GLU A 116 5.58 27.98 1.61
CA GLU A 116 6.45 29.12 1.94
C GLU A 116 7.91 28.84 1.57
N LYS A 117 8.42 27.63 1.86
CA LYS A 117 9.77 27.24 1.43
C LYS A 117 9.95 27.28 -0.08
N SER A 118 8.92 26.92 -0.85
CA SER A 118 8.97 26.97 -2.33
C SER A 118 8.97 28.42 -2.84
N ARG A 119 8.09 29.27 -2.29
CA ARG A 119 8.04 30.70 -2.58
C ARG A 119 9.36 31.41 -2.25
N GLN A 120 9.90 31.17 -1.05
CA GLN A 120 11.18 31.72 -0.61
C GLN A 120 12.34 31.26 -1.51
N LYS A 121 12.37 29.99 -1.91
CA LYS A 121 13.40 29.47 -2.82
C LYS A 121 13.34 30.18 -4.17
N ARG A 122 12.14 30.40 -4.72
CA ARG A 122 11.95 31.14 -5.98
C ARG A 122 12.39 32.59 -5.85
N LEU A 123 11.97 33.28 -4.78
CA LEU A 123 12.36 34.66 -4.51
C LEU A 123 13.89 34.77 -4.41
N ARG A 124 14.51 33.91 -3.60
CA ARG A 124 15.96 33.88 -3.44
C ARG A 124 16.69 33.67 -4.78
N ALA A 125 16.23 32.73 -5.61
CA ALA A 125 16.82 32.49 -6.93
C ALA A 125 16.69 33.69 -7.90
N SER A 126 15.63 34.51 -7.75
CA SER A 126 15.51 35.77 -8.53
C SER A 126 16.47 36.84 -8.02
N LEU A 127 16.58 36.95 -6.69
CA LEU A 127 17.42 37.94 -6.04
C LEU A 127 18.92 37.64 -6.16
N GLU A 128 19.31 36.37 -6.17
CA GLU A 128 20.71 35.95 -6.37
C GLU A 128 21.29 36.44 -7.71
N LYS A 129 20.44 36.70 -8.72
CA LYS A 129 20.87 37.31 -9.99
C LYS A 129 21.38 38.75 -9.85
N HIS A 130 20.99 39.43 -8.77
CA HIS A 130 21.32 40.81 -8.46
C HIS A 130 22.23 40.91 -7.22
N ALA A 131 22.69 39.76 -6.70
CA ALA A 131 23.53 39.74 -5.51
C ALA A 131 24.95 40.18 -5.84
N THR A 132 25.46 41.15 -5.08
CA THR A 132 26.86 41.53 -5.12
C THR A 132 27.60 40.80 -4.01
N PHE A 133 28.74 40.18 -4.35
CA PHE A 133 29.58 39.49 -3.37
C PHE A 133 30.63 40.45 -2.84
N GLN A 134 30.59 40.72 -1.53
CA GLN A 134 31.65 41.47 -0.85
C GLN A 134 32.52 40.50 -0.07
N THR A 135 33.79 40.39 -0.47
CA THR A 135 34.83 39.69 0.30
C THR A 135 35.55 40.70 1.18
N ASN A 136 35.07 40.88 2.41
CA ASN A 136 35.81 41.64 3.41
C ASN A 136 36.80 40.69 4.10
N GLY A 137 38.08 41.04 4.03
CA GLY A 137 39.26 40.17 4.07
C GLY A 137 39.45 39.18 5.23
N HIS A 138 38.53 39.01 6.19
CA HIS A 138 38.64 37.96 7.22
C HIS A 138 37.27 37.41 7.69
N SER A 139 36.22 37.47 6.88
CA SER A 139 34.90 36.97 7.27
C SER A 139 34.18 36.22 6.15
N VAL A 140 33.29 35.29 6.55
CA VAL A 140 32.47 34.46 5.63
C VAL A 140 31.84 35.34 4.55
N PRO A 141 31.93 34.96 3.25
CA PRO A 141 31.38 35.76 2.16
C PRO A 141 29.91 36.09 2.41
N ARG A 142 29.57 37.38 2.42
CA ARG A 142 28.18 37.87 2.55
C ARG A 142 27.72 38.39 1.20
N SER A 143 26.58 37.88 0.73
CA SER A 143 25.88 38.44 -0.43
C SER A 143 25.00 39.60 0.01
N THR A 144 25.16 40.77 -0.60
CA THR A 144 24.31 41.95 -0.38
C THR A 144 23.49 42.24 -1.62
N ILE A 145 22.24 42.66 -1.45
CA ILE A 145 21.32 43.06 -2.53
C ILE A 145 20.82 44.46 -2.19
N ALA A 146 20.84 45.39 -3.16
CA ALA A 146 20.30 46.73 -2.95
C ALA A 146 18.76 46.67 -2.87
N LEU A 147 18.16 47.50 -2.02
CA LEU A 147 16.71 47.50 -1.83
C LEU A 147 15.96 47.84 -3.13
N ASP A 148 16.51 48.73 -3.94
CA ASP A 148 15.93 49.12 -5.23
C ASP A 148 15.87 47.95 -6.23
N ASP A 149 16.85 47.05 -6.19
CA ASP A 149 16.88 45.83 -7.01
C ASP A 149 15.80 44.83 -6.59
N ILE A 150 15.35 44.87 -5.33
CA ILE A 150 14.24 44.04 -4.83
C ILE A 150 12.91 44.55 -5.40
N VAL A 151 12.73 45.88 -5.43
CA VAL A 151 11.50 46.51 -5.92
C VAL A 151 11.35 46.38 -7.44
N GLN A 152 12.46 46.41 -8.19
CA GLN A 152 12.44 46.27 -9.66
C GLN A 152 12.39 44.83 -10.17
N ASN A 153 12.53 43.81 -9.31
CA ASN A 153 12.52 42.39 -9.69
C ASN A 153 11.14 41.84 -10.13
N HIS A 154 10.20 42.72 -10.50
CA HIS A 154 8.81 42.39 -10.77
C HIS A 154 8.34 42.35 -12.25
N PRO A 155 9.17 42.16 -13.31
CA PRO A 155 8.66 42.07 -14.67
C PRO A 155 8.13 40.66 -15.00
N MET A 156 7.38 40.02 -14.10
CA MET A 156 6.66 38.79 -14.43
C MET A 156 5.24 39.14 -14.86
N SER A 157 4.82 38.61 -16.01
CA SER A 157 3.42 38.73 -16.43
C SER A 157 2.50 38.06 -15.40
N ASN A 158 1.26 38.55 -15.28
CA ASN A 158 0.25 37.95 -14.40
C ASN A 158 0.09 36.44 -14.66
N ALA A 159 0.16 36.03 -15.93
CA ALA A 159 0.07 34.63 -16.32
C ALA A 159 1.23 33.78 -15.78
N GLN A 160 2.47 34.26 -15.93
CA GLN A 160 3.65 33.55 -15.42
C GLN A 160 3.62 33.45 -13.89
N HIS A 161 3.22 34.53 -13.21
CA HIS A 161 3.07 34.52 -11.75
C HIS A 161 2.09 33.43 -11.31
N THR A 162 0.90 33.36 -11.94
CA THR A 162 -0.10 32.33 -11.64
C THR A 162 0.43 30.92 -11.89
N VAL A 163 1.15 30.67 -12.99
CA VAL A 163 1.73 29.35 -13.28
C VAL A 163 2.73 28.92 -12.21
N PHE A 164 3.61 29.82 -11.78
CA PHE A 164 4.56 29.53 -10.71
C PHE A 164 3.88 29.29 -9.37
N GLU A 165 2.80 30.01 -9.10
CA GLU A 165 2.00 29.82 -7.89
C GLU A 165 1.31 28.45 -7.86
N VAL A 166 0.68 28.04 -8.97
CA VAL A 166 0.08 26.70 -9.13
C VAL A 166 1.15 25.62 -8.98
N HIS A 167 2.33 25.81 -9.57
CA HIS A 167 3.45 24.88 -9.43
C HIS A 167 3.85 24.68 -7.96
N ASP A 168 4.00 25.77 -7.20
CA ASP A 168 4.44 25.68 -5.81
C ASP A 168 3.37 25.05 -4.90
N ILE A 169 2.10 25.40 -5.11
CA ILE A 169 0.96 24.76 -4.41
C ILE A 169 0.94 23.26 -4.71
N LEU A 170 1.02 22.89 -5.99
CA LEU A 170 1.03 21.49 -6.43
C LEU A 170 2.20 20.74 -5.79
N LYS A 171 3.40 21.31 -5.81
CA LYS A 171 4.60 20.69 -5.22
C LYS A 171 4.48 20.51 -3.70
N ALA A 172 3.98 21.52 -3.00
CA ALA A 172 3.77 21.47 -1.56
C ALA A 172 2.72 20.42 -1.18
N TYR A 173 1.58 20.42 -1.88
CA TYR A 173 0.50 19.46 -1.66
C TYR A 173 0.92 18.03 -1.98
N TYR A 174 1.54 17.81 -3.16
CA TYR A 174 1.98 16.49 -3.60
C TYR A 174 2.91 15.82 -2.59
N LYS A 175 3.80 16.60 -1.96
CA LYS A 175 4.71 16.08 -0.93
C LYS A 175 3.97 15.54 0.30
N VAL A 176 2.89 16.20 0.72
CA VAL A 176 2.06 15.77 1.85
C VAL A 176 1.21 14.56 1.45
N ALA A 177 0.48 14.68 0.33
CA ALA A 177 -0.40 13.63 -0.17
C ALA A 177 0.36 12.32 -0.43
N ARG A 178 1.54 12.39 -1.06
CA ARG A 178 2.37 11.20 -1.34
C ARG A 178 2.76 10.46 -0.05
N LYS A 179 3.15 11.18 1.00
CA LYS A 179 3.52 10.55 2.28
C LYS A 179 2.33 9.83 2.89
N ARG A 180 1.19 10.54 3.00
CA ARG A 180 -0.07 9.99 3.51
C ARG A 180 -0.52 8.77 2.71
N PHE A 181 -0.45 8.84 1.38
CA PHE A 181 -0.78 7.73 0.48
C PHE A 181 0.09 6.49 0.76
N VAL A 182 1.41 6.65 0.77
CA VAL A 182 2.35 5.54 1.01
C VAL A 182 2.12 4.93 2.39
N ASP A 183 1.98 5.75 3.43
CA ASP A 183 1.73 5.26 4.79
C ASP A 183 0.41 4.47 4.85
N ASN A 184 -0.66 4.96 4.24
CA ASN A 184 -1.94 4.27 4.23
C ASN A 184 -1.88 2.93 3.48
N ILE A 185 -1.21 2.86 2.33
CA ILE A 185 -1.06 1.61 1.57
C ILE A 185 -0.23 0.61 2.37
N CYS A 186 0.93 1.02 2.89
CA CYS A 186 1.84 0.13 3.62
C CYS A 186 1.24 -0.33 4.95
N MET A 187 0.63 0.58 5.73
CA MET A 187 0.13 0.25 7.07
C MET A 187 -1.23 -0.43 7.04
N GLN A 188 -2.15 0.03 6.19
CA GLN A 188 -3.53 -0.47 6.23
C GLN A 188 -3.71 -1.66 5.29
N ALA A 189 -3.35 -1.51 4.02
CA ALA A 189 -3.59 -2.54 3.01
C ALA A 189 -2.60 -3.71 3.13
N ALA A 190 -1.30 -3.41 3.26
CA ALA A 190 -0.27 -4.44 3.37
C ALA A 190 -0.12 -4.96 4.81
N ASP A 191 0.34 -4.14 5.74
CA ASP A 191 0.69 -4.62 7.09
C ASP A 191 -0.54 -5.13 7.86
N TYR A 192 -1.53 -4.28 8.10
CA TYR A 192 -2.68 -4.66 8.93
C TYR A 192 -3.51 -5.80 8.33
N LEU A 193 -3.90 -5.73 7.05
CA LEU A 193 -4.76 -6.76 6.45
C LEU A 193 -4.02 -8.05 6.11
N LEU A 194 -2.74 -8.00 5.71
CA LEU A 194 -2.03 -9.19 5.21
C LEU A 194 -0.98 -9.76 6.17
N VAL A 195 -0.56 -9.04 7.22
CA VAL A 195 0.57 -9.47 8.07
C VAL A 195 0.23 -9.46 9.56
N THR A 196 -0.15 -8.31 10.12
CA THR A 196 -0.18 -8.10 11.58
C THR A 196 -1.57 -8.15 12.19
N GLY A 197 -2.61 -7.77 11.43
CA GLY A 197 -3.97 -7.67 11.94
C GLY A 197 -4.57 -9.01 12.36
N PRO A 198 -5.72 -8.99 13.05
CA PRO A 198 -6.30 -10.21 13.63
C PRO A 198 -6.73 -11.22 12.57
N ASN A 199 -7.28 -10.74 11.45
CA ASN A 199 -7.79 -11.55 10.35
C ASN A 199 -6.85 -11.48 9.15
N ASN A 200 -5.66 -12.05 9.31
CA ASN A 200 -4.61 -12.05 8.29
C ASN A 200 -4.37 -13.48 7.73
N PRO A 201 -3.83 -13.62 6.51
CA PRO A 201 -3.63 -14.92 5.86
C PRO A 201 -2.64 -15.82 6.60
N LEU A 202 -1.69 -15.26 7.37
CA LEU A 202 -0.66 -16.03 8.08
C LEU A 202 -1.21 -16.74 9.32
N LYS A 203 -2.31 -16.23 9.89
CA LYS A 203 -2.97 -16.76 11.10
C LYS A 203 -4.30 -17.45 10.82
N ILE A 204 -4.66 -17.60 9.55
CA ILE A 204 -5.99 -18.10 9.16
C ILE A 204 -6.19 -19.56 9.57
N LEU A 205 -5.15 -20.38 9.45
CA LEU A 205 -5.11 -21.73 9.97
C LEU A 205 -4.83 -21.66 11.48
N SER A 206 -5.89 -21.66 12.27
CA SER A 206 -5.85 -21.54 13.72
C SER A 206 -6.61 -22.69 14.39
N PRO A 207 -6.39 -22.96 15.69
CA PRO A 207 -7.21 -23.91 16.44
C PRO A 207 -8.71 -23.60 16.33
N GLN A 208 -9.07 -22.31 16.37
CA GLN A 208 -10.46 -21.86 16.19
C GLN A 208 -11.01 -22.25 14.82
N PHE A 209 -10.24 -22.03 13.75
CA PHE A 209 -10.64 -22.44 12.40
C PHE A 209 -10.88 -23.95 12.31
N VAL A 210 -9.96 -24.76 12.83
CA VAL A 210 -10.09 -26.23 12.82
C VAL A 210 -11.29 -26.69 13.63
N SER A 211 -11.56 -26.07 14.78
CA SER A 211 -12.72 -26.41 15.62
C SER A 211 -14.06 -26.03 14.99
N ALA A 212 -14.07 -25.13 14.01
CA ALA A 212 -15.28 -24.69 13.31
C ALA A 212 -15.61 -25.53 12.07
N LEU A 213 -14.75 -26.48 11.69
CA LEU A 213 -15.01 -27.41 10.59
C LEU A 213 -16.10 -28.41 10.96
N SER A 214 -17.01 -28.70 10.03
CA SER A 214 -18.04 -29.72 10.24
C SER A 214 -17.45 -31.13 10.15
N ASP A 215 -18.16 -32.11 10.71
CA ASP A 215 -17.76 -33.52 10.65
C ASP A 215 -17.61 -34.00 9.20
N GLU A 216 -18.45 -33.52 8.28
CA GLU A 216 -18.35 -33.82 6.85
C GLU A 216 -17.08 -33.24 6.23
N GLN A 217 -16.72 -32.00 6.58
CA GLN A 217 -15.48 -31.38 6.11
C GLN A 217 -14.25 -32.10 6.67
N LEU A 218 -14.31 -32.51 7.94
CA LEU A 218 -13.21 -33.27 8.56
C LEU A 218 -13.05 -34.65 7.92
N GLU A 219 -14.14 -35.35 7.61
CA GLU A 219 -14.10 -36.63 6.90
C GLU A 219 -13.58 -36.46 5.46
N GLU A 220 -13.95 -35.38 4.77
CA GLU A 220 -13.40 -35.07 3.44
C GLU A 220 -11.87 -34.85 3.49
N ILE A 221 -11.42 -34.04 4.46
CA ILE A 221 -10.01 -33.65 4.62
C ILE A 221 -9.14 -34.81 5.12
N ALA A 222 -9.55 -35.47 6.21
CA ALA A 222 -8.73 -36.40 6.98
C ALA A 222 -9.36 -37.80 7.15
N GLY A 223 -10.55 -38.04 6.59
CA GLY A 223 -11.20 -39.34 6.65
C GLY A 223 -10.35 -40.44 6.01
N GLU A 224 -10.30 -41.59 6.67
CA GLU A 224 -9.60 -42.76 6.16
C GLU A 224 -10.16 -43.17 4.80
N ASP A 225 -9.30 -43.50 3.84
CA ASP A 225 -9.76 -44.16 2.62
C ASP A 225 -10.51 -45.45 2.98
N ILE A 226 -11.59 -45.76 2.26
CA ILE A 226 -12.46 -46.91 2.54
C ILE A 226 -11.64 -48.21 2.55
N GLY A 227 -10.65 -48.34 1.66
CA GLY A 227 -9.74 -49.50 1.62
C GLY A 227 -8.84 -49.57 2.86
N LEU A 228 -8.28 -48.44 3.29
CA LEU A 228 -7.47 -48.35 4.51
C LEU A 228 -8.31 -48.66 5.76
N ARG A 229 -9.52 -48.12 5.85
CA ARG A 229 -10.46 -48.37 6.95
C ARG A 229 -10.82 -49.87 7.04
N ARG A 230 -11.13 -50.50 5.90
CA ARG A 230 -11.39 -51.95 5.84
C ARG A 230 -10.17 -52.76 6.28
N LYS A 231 -8.97 -52.39 5.81
CA LYS A 231 -7.72 -53.07 6.18
C LYS A 231 -7.43 -52.92 7.67
N ARG A 232 -7.64 -51.73 8.25
CA ARG A 232 -7.50 -51.47 9.70
C ARG A 232 -8.43 -52.35 10.51
N ILE A 233 -9.71 -52.44 10.11
CA ILE A 233 -10.70 -53.29 10.79
C ILE A 233 -10.29 -54.77 10.71
N ALA A 234 -9.83 -55.25 9.55
CA ALA A 234 -9.38 -56.62 9.38
C ALA A 234 -8.15 -56.95 10.25
N LEU A 235 -7.13 -56.09 10.25
CA LEU A 235 -5.92 -56.26 11.06
C LEU A 235 -6.22 -56.19 12.56
N ALA A 236 -7.09 -55.27 12.99
CA ALA A 236 -7.47 -55.16 14.40
C ALA A 236 -8.20 -56.43 14.89
N LYS A 237 -9.02 -57.04 14.02
CA LYS A 237 -9.64 -58.33 14.30
C LYS A 237 -8.59 -59.44 14.42
N GLU A 238 -7.65 -59.51 13.48
CA GLU A 238 -6.58 -60.50 13.49
C GLU A 238 -5.70 -60.40 14.75
N VAL A 239 -5.31 -59.18 15.14
CA VAL A 239 -4.58 -58.94 16.40
C VAL A 239 -5.37 -59.43 17.61
N LYS A 240 -6.68 -59.12 17.69
CA LYS A 240 -7.53 -59.58 18.79
C LYS A 240 -7.64 -61.10 18.84
N ASP A 241 -7.79 -61.74 17.69
CA ASP A 241 -7.88 -63.20 17.59
C ASP A 241 -6.55 -63.86 18.02
N MET A 242 -5.41 -63.27 17.63
CA MET A 242 -4.07 -63.71 18.06
C MET A 242 -3.83 -63.50 19.57
N GLU A 243 -4.31 -62.41 20.16
CA GLU A 243 -4.21 -62.17 21.61
C GLU A 243 -5.03 -63.17 22.42
N ILE A 244 -6.23 -63.52 21.94
CA ILE A 244 -7.06 -64.58 22.55
C ILE A 244 -6.32 -65.92 22.47
N GLY A 245 -5.80 -66.27 21.29
CA GLY A 245 -5.01 -67.50 21.11
C GLY A 245 -3.80 -67.57 22.05
N LYS A 246 -3.08 -66.45 22.22
CA LYS A 246 -1.95 -66.35 23.15
C LYS A 246 -2.36 -66.57 24.60
N LYS A 247 -3.49 -66.01 25.06
CA LYS A 247 -3.99 -66.22 26.44
C LYS A 247 -4.36 -67.68 26.70
N ILE A 248 -5.02 -68.32 25.73
CA ILE A 248 -5.38 -69.74 25.82
C ILE A 248 -4.11 -70.60 25.93
N LEU A 249 -3.10 -70.34 25.11
CA LEU A 249 -1.83 -71.08 25.14
C LEU A 249 -1.01 -70.83 26.41
N ALA A 250 -1.15 -69.68 27.05
CA ALA A 250 -0.46 -69.33 28.29
C ALA A 250 -1.12 -69.90 29.56
N GLY A 251 -2.27 -70.58 29.44
CA GLY A 251 -2.96 -71.23 30.57
C GLY A 251 -3.59 -70.26 31.58
N VAL A 252 -3.72 -68.98 31.22
CA VAL A 252 -4.37 -67.95 32.04
C VAL A 252 -5.77 -67.71 31.47
N SER A 253 -6.76 -68.46 31.98
CA SER A 253 -8.19 -68.22 31.74
C SER A 253 -8.70 -67.07 32.59
#